data_AF-A0A2T3G7J1-F1
#
_entry.id   AF-A0A2T3G7J1-F1
#
_cell.length_a   1.000
_cell.length_b   1.000
_cell.length_c   1.000
_cell.angle_alpha   90.00
_cell.angle_beta   90.00
_cell.angle_gamma   90.00
#
_symmetry.space_group_name_H-M   'P 1'
#
loop_
_entity.id
_entity.type
_entity.pdbx_description
1 polymer ?
#
loop_
_entity_poly.entity_id
_entity_poly.type
_entity_poly.pdbx_seq_one_letter_code
_entity_poly.pdbx_strand_id
1 'polypeptide(L)'
;MSVAMVVSDGTRYFLWGNGKAWAAPLNDDCLSFDESKAFHWIPGDFREAIWIHKRNGLYYASWSENDARDPEYCVKYAARSAARGASRVR
;
A
#
# COMPACT_ATOMS: atom_id res chain seq x y z
N MET A 1 7.42 -6.15 -8.37
CA MET A 1 7.29 -4.65 -8.42
C MET A 1 5.83 -4.28 -8.67
N SER A 2 5.13 -3.70 -7.70
CA SER A 2 3.83 -3.06 -7.93
C SER A 2 4.00 -1.57 -8.10
N VAL A 3 3.19 -1.01 -9.00
CA VAL A 3 2.87 0.42 -9.06
C VAL A 3 1.39 0.53 -8.78
N ALA A 4 1.04 1.30 -7.75
CA ALA A 4 -0.33 1.56 -7.38
C ALA A 4 -0.46 3.03 -6.99
N MET A 5 -1.37 3.74 -7.62
CA MET A 5 -1.71 5.12 -7.29
C MET A 5 -2.97 5.14 -6.43
N VAL A 6 -2.89 5.78 -5.26
CA VAL A 6 -4.06 6.01 -4.40
C VAL A 6 -4.28 7.48 -4.23
N VAL A 7 -5.53 7.90 -4.40
CA VAL A 7 -5.98 9.24 -4.03
C VAL A 7 -6.59 9.19 -2.64
N SER A 8 -5.97 9.88 -1.69
CA SER A 8 -6.54 10.12 -0.36
C SER A 8 -6.59 11.62 -0.14
N ASP A 9 -7.80 12.16 0.00
CA ASP A 9 -8.04 13.57 0.34
C ASP A 9 -7.31 14.56 -0.58
N GLY A 10 -7.21 14.22 -1.87
CA GLY A 10 -6.55 15.02 -2.91
C GLY A 10 -5.09 14.66 -3.17
N THR A 11 -4.42 13.95 -2.25
CA THR A 11 -3.02 13.54 -2.41
C THR A 11 -2.91 12.22 -3.15
N ARG A 12 -2.03 12.16 -4.16
CA ARG A 12 -1.65 10.93 -4.86
C ARG A 12 -0.40 10.35 -4.22
N TYR A 13 -0.38 9.03 -4.02
CA TYR A 13 0.78 8.33 -3.48
C TYR A 13 1.37 7.37 -4.52
N PHE A 14 2.70 7.32 -4.58
CA PHE A 14 3.46 6.28 -5.26
C PHE A 14 3.75 5.16 -4.27
N LEU A 15 3.38 3.92 -4.63
CA LEU A 15 3.60 2.73 -3.81
C LEU A 15 4.59 1.80 -4.50
N TRP A 16 5.55 1.26 -3.75
CA TRP A 16 6.53 0.29 -4.24
C TRP A 16 7.01 -0.64 -3.12
N GLY A 17 7.79 -1.67 -3.47
CA GLY A 17 8.45 -2.50 -2.47
C GLY A 17 8.61 -3.97 -2.84
N ASN A 18 9.65 -4.58 -2.28
CA ASN A 18 9.85 -6.01 -2.14
C ASN A 18 10.54 -6.27 -0.78
N GLY A 19 9.97 -7.11 0.09
CA GLY A 19 10.38 -7.31 1.49
C GLY A 19 10.05 -6.14 2.44
N LYS A 20 9.83 -4.94 1.91
CA LYS A 20 9.38 -3.76 2.64
C LYS A 20 8.48 -2.92 1.73
N ALA A 21 7.30 -2.55 2.21
CA ALA A 21 6.36 -1.71 1.49
C ALA A 21 6.71 -0.23 1.73
N TRP A 22 6.72 0.56 0.66
CA TRP A 22 7.03 1.97 0.68
C TRP A 22 5.90 2.79 0.06
N ALA A 23 5.79 4.03 0.52
CA ALA A 23 4.89 5.02 -0.04
C ALA A 23 5.53 6.42 0.01
N ALA A 24 5.25 7.23 -1.00
CA ALA A 24 5.60 8.66 -1.01
C ALA A 24 4.50 9.48 -1.69
N PRO A 25 4.18 10.69 -1.18
CA PRO A 25 3.27 11.58 -1.88
C PRO A 25 3.92 12.06 -3.18
N LEU A 26 3.20 11.89 -4.29
CA LEU A 26 3.61 12.40 -5.60
C LEU A 26 3.39 13.91 -5.67
N ASN A 27 4.27 14.58 -6.40
CA ASN A 27 4.08 15.95 -6.84
C ASN A 27 2.88 16.04 -7.81
N ASP A 28 2.43 17.27 -8.08
CA ASP A 28 1.24 17.48 -8.90
C ASP A 28 1.36 16.94 -10.33
N ASP A 29 2.58 16.88 -10.85
CA ASP A 29 2.92 16.31 -12.15
C ASP A 29 2.85 14.78 -12.20
N CYS A 30 2.79 14.10 -11.05
CA CYS A 30 2.88 12.64 -10.90
C CYS A 30 4.17 12.00 -11.42
N LEU A 31 5.21 12.79 -11.72
CA LEU A 31 6.47 12.30 -12.28
C LEU A 31 7.57 12.21 -11.23
N SER A 32 7.38 12.85 -10.07
CA SER A 32 8.39 12.92 -9.02
C SER A 32 7.75 12.93 -7.62
N PHE A 33 8.57 12.63 -6.61
CA PHE A 33 8.22 12.78 -5.19
C PHE A 33 9.44 13.26 -4.41
N ASP A 34 9.20 13.84 -3.23
CA ASP A 34 10.24 14.22 -2.27
C ASP A 34 10.62 12.99 -1.43
N GLU A 35 11.84 12.48 -1.60
CA GLU A 35 12.33 11.29 -0.90
C GLU A 35 12.29 11.44 0.63
N SER A 36 12.44 12.65 1.16
CA SER A 36 12.35 12.90 2.61
C SER A 36 10.95 12.65 3.19
N LYS A 37 9.94 12.61 2.31
CA LYS A 37 8.54 12.30 2.66
C LYS A 37 8.18 10.84 2.42
N ALA A 38 9.11 10.03 1.92
CA ALA A 38 8.90 8.59 1.78
C ALA A 38 8.82 7.93 3.15
N PHE A 39 7.87 7.02 3.31
CA PHE A 39 7.71 6.21 4.50
C PHE A 39 7.54 4.74 4.14
N HIS A 40 7.79 3.86 5.09
CA HIS A 40 7.71 2.42 4.87
C HIS A 40 7.08 1.67 6.04
N TRP A 41 6.60 0.48 5.75
CA TRP A 41 6.12 -0.48 6.73
C TRP A 41 6.26 -1.91 6.19
N ILE A 42 6.01 -2.91 7.05
CA ILE A 42 5.97 -4.33 6.66
C ILE A 42 4.61 -4.87 7.11
N PRO A 43 3.63 -5.01 6.18
CA PRO A 43 2.34 -5.61 6.51
C PRO A 43 2.45 -7.14 6.47
N GLY A 44 2.15 -7.83 7.58
CA GLY A 44 2.22 -9.30 7.61
C GLY A 44 3.61 -9.82 7.23
N ASP A 45 3.66 -10.84 6.37
CA ASP A 45 4.87 -11.38 5.75
C ASP A 45 5.04 -10.87 4.30
N PHE A 46 5.03 -9.54 4.16
CA PHE A 46 5.07 -8.85 2.88
C PHE A 46 6.23 -9.33 1.98
N ARG A 47 5.89 -9.97 0.86
CA ARG A 47 6.83 -10.18 -0.25
C ARG A 47 6.84 -8.95 -1.14
N GLU A 48 5.72 -8.62 -1.78
CA GLU A 48 5.62 -7.56 -2.77
C GLU A 48 4.17 -7.21 -3.13
N ALA A 49 3.99 -6.51 -4.26
CA ALA A 49 2.70 -6.27 -4.89
C ALA A 49 1.69 -5.46 -4.04
N ILE A 50 2.19 -4.51 -3.24
CA ILE A 50 1.32 -3.60 -2.47
C ILE A 50 0.35 -2.85 -3.39
N TRP A 51 -0.93 -2.88 -3.02
CA TRP A 51 -2.03 -2.14 -3.62
C TRP A 51 -2.90 -1.54 -2.51
N ILE A 52 -3.27 -0.28 -2.62
CA ILE A 52 -4.18 0.37 -1.67
C ILE A 52 -5.37 0.96 -2.44
N HIS A 53 -6.57 0.94 -1.88
CA HIS A 53 -7.72 1.66 -2.42
C HIS A 53 -8.71 2.05 -1.31
N LYS A 54 -9.57 3.04 -1.59
CA LYS A 54 -10.62 3.49 -0.67
C LYS A 54 -11.99 3.05 -1.17
N ARG A 55 -12.80 2.45 -0.30
CA ARG A 55 -14.20 2.08 -0.59
C ARG A 55 -15.04 2.24 0.67
N ASN A 56 -16.18 2.91 0.56
CA ASN A 56 -17.14 3.10 1.67
C ASN A 56 -16.51 3.63 2.97
N GLY A 57 -15.59 4.60 2.87
CA GLY A 57 -14.91 5.18 4.03
C GLY A 57 -13.84 4.31 4.69
N LEU A 58 -13.50 3.17 4.09
CA LEU A 58 -12.40 2.30 4.50
C LEU A 58 -11.27 2.36 3.48
N TYR A 59 -10.03 2.33 3.97
CA TYR A 59 -8.86 2.03 3.16
C TYR A 59 -8.59 0.54 3.26
N TYR A 60 -8.37 -0.09 2.11
CA TYR A 60 -7.94 -1.47 1.97
C TYR A 60 -6.53 -1.48 1.43
N ALA A 61 -5.62 -2.16 2.12
CA ALA A 61 -4.30 -2.48 1.62
C ALA A 61 -4.24 -3.98 1.34
N SER A 62 -3.82 -4.39 0.15
CA SER A 62 -3.57 -5.79 -0.19
C SER A 62 -2.14 -5.96 -0.70
N TRP A 63 -1.56 -7.12 -0.45
CA TRP A 63 -0.20 -7.46 -0.85
C TRP A 63 -0.04 -8.95 -1.06
N SER A 64 1.08 -9.34 -1.65
CA SER A 64 1.46 -10.74 -1.82
C SER A 64 2.42 -11.20 -0.73
N GLU A 65 2.21 -12.41 -0.25
CA GLU A 65 3.13 -13.16 0.61
C GLU A 65 3.67 -14.38 -0.16
N ASN A 66 4.87 -14.84 0.22
CA ASN A 66 5.66 -15.86 -0.48
C ASN A 66 6.15 -15.46 -1.89
N ASP A 67 7.04 -16.25 -2.47
CA ASP A 67 7.55 -16.04 -3.83
C ASP A 67 6.48 -16.39 -4.88
N ALA A 68 6.43 -15.70 -6.02
CA ALA A 68 5.43 -15.95 -7.06
C ALA A 68 5.50 -17.34 -7.71
N ARG A 69 6.58 -18.09 -7.49
CA ARG A 69 6.75 -19.49 -7.93
C ARG A 69 6.38 -20.50 -6.84
N ASP A 70 6.08 -20.03 -5.64
CA ASP A 70 5.70 -20.86 -4.50
C ASP A 70 4.22 -21.24 -4.60
N PRO A 71 3.84 -22.53 -4.46
CA PRO A 71 2.44 -22.93 -4.41
C PRO A 71 1.65 -22.26 -3.28
N GLU A 72 2.32 -21.83 -2.20
CA GLU A 72 1.71 -21.12 -1.08
C GLU A 72 1.64 -19.59 -1.32
N TYR A 73 1.99 -19.10 -2.51
CA TYR A 73 1.79 -17.71 -2.89
C TYR A 73 0.33 -17.29 -2.69
N CYS A 74 0.13 -16.24 -1.92
CA CYS A 74 -1.21 -15.76 -1.60
C CYS A 74 -1.28 -14.25 -1.52
N VAL A 75 -2.50 -13.73 -1.63
CA VAL A 75 -2.81 -12.32 -1.39
C VAL A 75 -3.42 -12.19 -0.01
N LYS A 76 -2.86 -11.29 0.80
CA LYS A 76 -3.45 -10.84 2.07
C LYS A 76 -3.98 -9.43 1.93
N TYR A 77 -4.83 -9.02 2.86
CA TYR A 77 -5.27 -7.65 2.95
C TYR A 77 -5.51 -7.20 4.40
N ALA A 78 -5.53 -5.89 4.61
CA ALA A 78 -5.95 -5.26 5.84
C ALA A 78 -6.86 -4.06 5.51
N ALA A 79 -7.83 -3.79 6.38
CA ALA A 79 -8.73 -2.66 6.25
C ALA A 79 -8.64 -1.72 7.46
N ARG A 80 -8.70 -0.41 7.21
CA ARG A 80 -8.71 0.61 8.26
C ARG A 80 -9.71 1.70 7.95
N SER A 81 -10.42 2.18 8.96
CA SER A 81 -11.29 3.35 8.81
C SER A 81 -10.50 4.60 8.44
N ALA A 82 -11.03 5.37 7.49
CA ALA A 82 -10.56 6.72 7.19
C ALA A 82 -10.79 7.68 8.38
N ALA A 83 -11.85 7.44 9.16
CA ALA A 83 -12.04 8.08 10.46
C ALA A 83 -10.90 7.66 11.38
N ARG A 84 -10.14 8.61 11.93
CA ARG A 84 -9.03 8.34 12.85
C ARG A 84 -9.56 7.55 14.07
N GLY A 85 -9.48 6.22 14.07
CA GLY A 85 -9.74 5.43 15.28
C GLY A 85 -10.22 3.98 15.19
N ALA A 86 -10.66 3.42 14.06
CA ALA A 86 -11.18 2.04 14.04
C ALA A 86 -10.48 1.15 13.00
N SER A 87 -9.60 0.24 13.45
CA SER A 87 -9.10 -0.87 12.63
C SER A 87 -10.05 -2.07 12.74
N ARG A 88 -10.31 -2.74 11.61
CA ARG A 88 -10.85 -4.10 11.56
C ARG A 88 -9.85 -4.94 10.78
N VAL A 89 -9.10 -5.78 11.47
CA VAL A 89 -8.26 -6.81 10.86
C VAL A 89 -9.14 -8.03 10.63
N ARG A 90 -9.15 -8.57 9.41
CA ARG A 90 -9.73 -9.87 9.05
C ARG A 90 -8.79 -10.56 8.07
#